data_AF-A0A8D9BNJ8-F1
#
_entry.id   AF-A0A8D9BNJ8-F1
#
_cell.length_a   1.000
_cell.length_b   1.000
_cell.length_c   1.000
_cell.angle_alpha   90.00
_cell.angle_beta   90.00
_cell.angle_gamma   90.00
#
_symmetry.space_group_name_H-M   'P 1'
#
loop_
_entity.id
_entity.type
_entity.pdbx_description
1 polymer ?
#
loop_
_entity_poly.entity_id
_entity_poly.type
_entity_poly.pdbx_seq_one_letter_code
_entity_poly.pdbx_strand_id
1 'polypeptide(L)'
;MAKFLSEQRLLIVKTFYQNNESIVLTLKSLRSIFIRQNCPNSTSICRLVCKFESTYLFSLSDVPVPMRQRSARNGANIAVERESIRNNPNQSIPRRSQELGLSLTSLWRILRKDLKLHHYKIKLTQELKPLD
;
A
#
# COMPACT_ATOMS: atom_id res chain seq x y z
N MET A 1 -10.69 -1.74 5.56
CA MET A 1 -11.81 -2.41 4.89
C MET A 1 -12.94 -1.43 4.73
N ALA A 2 -13.49 -1.32 3.52
CA ALA A 2 -14.59 -0.41 3.21
C ALA A 2 -15.86 -0.80 4.00
N LYS A 3 -16.49 0.16 4.71
CA LYS A 3 -17.73 -0.10 5.46
C LYS A 3 -18.94 -0.34 4.56
N PHE A 4 -18.94 0.22 3.35
CA PHE A 4 -19.99 0.10 2.35
C PHE A 4 -19.38 -0.27 1.00
N LEU A 5 -20.06 -1.17 0.29
CA LEU A 5 -19.77 -1.48 -1.12
C LEU A 5 -20.10 -0.27 -2.02
N SER A 6 -19.56 -0.21 -3.22
CA SER A 6 -19.82 0.88 -4.18
C SER A 6 -21.32 1.07 -4.45
N GLU A 7 -22.05 -0.01 -4.68
CA GLU A 7 -23.50 0.00 -4.93
C GLU A 7 -24.29 0.59 -3.76
N GLN A 8 -23.93 0.20 -2.53
CA GLN A 8 -24.56 0.73 -1.32
C GLN A 8 -24.32 2.22 -1.16
N ARG A 9 -23.12 2.71 -1.54
CA ARG A 9 -22.80 4.14 -1.51
C ARG A 9 -23.65 4.92 -2.51
N LEU A 10 -23.82 4.40 -3.74
CA LEU A 10 -24.70 5.01 -4.74
C LEU A 10 -26.13 5.13 -4.22
N LEU A 11 -26.65 4.06 -3.63
CA LEU A 11 -28.00 4.03 -3.07
C LEU A 11 -28.18 5.10 -1.99
N ILE A 12 -27.21 5.22 -1.08
CA ILE A 12 -27.22 6.24 -0.01
C ILE A 12 -27.26 7.65 -0.62
N VAL A 13 -26.38 7.96 -1.58
CA VAL A 13 -26.34 9.28 -2.23
C VAL A 13 -27.66 9.57 -2.97
N LYS A 14 -28.18 8.60 -3.72
CA LYS A 14 -29.44 8.75 -4.46
C LYS A 14 -30.60 9.05 -3.51
N THR A 15 -30.71 8.29 -2.42
CA THR A 15 -31.74 8.55 -1.40
C THR A 15 -31.53 9.91 -0.71
N PHE A 16 -30.29 10.39 -0.58
CA PHE A 16 -29.99 11.69 0.01
C PHE A 16 -30.61 12.84 -0.78
N TYR A 17 -30.36 12.88 -2.09
CA TYR A 17 -30.93 13.93 -2.95
C TYR A 17 -32.44 13.78 -3.15
N GLN A 18 -32.98 12.55 -3.18
CA GLN A 18 -34.44 12.33 -3.27
C GLN A 18 -35.22 12.86 -2.06
N ASN A 19 -34.57 12.95 -0.89
CA ASN A 19 -35.18 13.39 0.36
C ASN A 19 -34.87 14.86 0.69
N ASN A 20 -34.62 15.69 -0.34
CA ASN A 20 -34.30 17.12 -0.20
C ASN A 20 -33.11 17.37 0.75
N GLU A 21 -32.07 16.55 0.66
CA GLU A 21 -30.83 16.69 1.44
C GLU A 21 -31.02 16.58 2.97
N SER A 22 -32.18 16.07 3.42
CA SER A 22 -32.47 15.90 4.84
C SER A 22 -31.87 14.60 5.39
N ILE A 23 -30.89 14.71 6.29
CA ILE A 23 -30.25 13.57 6.95
C ILE A 23 -31.27 12.70 7.72
N VAL A 24 -32.30 13.32 8.30
CA VAL A 24 -33.28 12.60 9.12
C VAL A 24 -34.21 11.76 8.24
N LEU A 25 -34.71 12.33 7.14
CA LEU A 25 -35.58 11.62 6.20
C LEU A 25 -34.83 10.48 5.49
N THR A 26 -33.56 10.73 5.15
CA THR A 26 -32.72 9.72 4.51
C THR A 26 -32.45 8.54 5.42
N LEU A 27 -32.12 8.77 6.69
CA LEU A 27 -31.98 7.68 7.67
C LEU A 27 -33.28 6.88 7.85
N LYS A 28 -34.45 7.53 7.85
CA LYS A 28 -35.73 6.82 7.91
C LYS A 28 -35.91 5.92 6.68
N SER A 29 -35.64 6.44 5.48
CA SER A 29 -35.74 5.66 4.23
C SER A 29 -34.70 4.54 4.15
N LEU A 30 -33.50 4.75 4.67
CA LEU A 30 -32.43 3.75 4.63
C LEU A 30 -32.66 2.64 5.66
N ARG A 31 -33.37 2.89 6.76
CA ARG A 31 -33.74 1.86 7.74
C ARG A 31 -34.72 0.82 7.20
N SER A 32 -35.55 1.15 6.22
CA SER A 32 -36.42 0.16 5.58
C SER A 32 -35.67 -0.70 4.57
N ILE A 33 -34.57 -0.19 4.00
CA ILE A 33 -33.80 -0.88 2.95
C ILE A 33 -32.63 -1.68 3.53
N PHE A 34 -31.93 -1.15 4.54
CA PHE A 34 -30.75 -1.78 5.13
C PHE A 34 -31.10 -2.61 6.37
N ILE A 35 -30.49 -3.79 6.49
CA ILE A 35 -30.50 -4.58 7.72
C ILE A 35 -29.84 -3.75 8.83
N ARG A 36 -30.38 -3.83 10.06
CA ARG A 36 -30.03 -2.98 11.22
C ARG A 36 -28.53 -2.75 11.43
N GLN A 37 -27.69 -3.76 11.20
CA GLN A 37 -26.23 -3.67 11.39
C GLN A 37 -25.51 -2.92 10.27
N ASN A 38 -26.09 -2.88 9.07
CA ASN A 38 -25.52 -2.27 7.87
C ASN A 38 -26.09 -0.88 7.58
N CYS A 39 -26.99 -0.37 8.42
CA CYS A 39 -27.55 0.96 8.24
C CYS A 39 -26.46 2.03 8.44
N PRO A 40 -26.31 2.99 7.51
CA PRO A 40 -25.36 4.09 7.67
C PRO A 40 -25.74 4.99 8.85
N ASN A 41 -24.72 5.54 9.51
CA ASN A 41 -24.89 6.59 10.51
C ASN A 41 -24.98 7.95 9.82
N SER A 42 -25.58 8.96 10.46
CA SER A 42 -25.65 10.34 9.96
C SER A 42 -24.28 10.86 9.51
N THR A 43 -23.25 10.66 10.35
CA THR A 43 -21.86 11.04 10.04
C THR A 43 -21.30 10.31 8.81
N SER A 44 -21.72 9.06 8.58
CA SER A 44 -21.30 8.29 7.42
C SER A 44 -21.95 8.83 6.14
N ILE A 45 -23.23 9.19 6.20
CA ILE A 45 -23.96 9.82 5.08
C ILE A 45 -23.31 11.16 4.74
N CYS A 46 -23.11 12.05 5.72
CA CYS A 46 -22.46 13.35 5.48
C CYS A 46 -21.08 13.20 4.88
N ARG A 47 -20.22 12.34 5.43
CA ARG A 47 -18.86 12.12 4.88
C ARG A 47 -18.91 11.60 3.45
N LEU A 48 -19.86 10.74 3.14
CA LEU A 48 -20.02 10.14 1.82
C LEU A 48 -20.49 11.20 0.81
N VAL A 49 -21.49 12.02 1.18
CA VAL A 49 -21.97 13.15 0.35
C VAL A 49 -20.89 14.20 0.18
N CYS A 50 -20.23 14.65 1.26
CA CYS A 50 -19.13 15.60 1.15
C CYS A 50 -18.00 15.07 0.27
N LYS A 51 -17.64 13.78 0.37
CA LYS A 51 -16.64 13.17 -0.51
C LYS A 51 -17.12 13.14 -1.97
N PHE A 52 -18.39 12.82 -2.19
CA PHE A 52 -19.02 12.81 -3.51
C PHE A 52 -19.00 14.20 -4.17
N GLU A 53 -19.31 15.26 -3.41
CA GLU A 53 -19.33 16.65 -3.90
C GLU A 53 -17.93 17.24 -4.06
N SER A 54 -17.01 16.99 -3.12
CA SER A 54 -15.69 17.64 -3.09
C SER A 54 -14.68 17.06 -4.07
N THR A 55 -14.70 15.75 -4.34
CA THR A 55 -13.60 15.11 -5.08
C THR A 55 -13.71 15.27 -6.61
N TYR A 56 -14.74 15.94 -7.14
CA TYR A 56 -14.99 16.13 -8.59
C TYR A 56 -14.92 14.87 -9.46
N LEU A 57 -14.83 13.71 -8.83
CA LEU A 57 -14.69 12.40 -9.44
C LEU A 57 -15.83 11.61 -8.83
N PHE A 58 -16.79 11.24 -9.67
CA PHE A 58 -17.94 10.38 -9.39
C PHE A 58 -17.48 8.96 -9.00
N SER A 59 -16.54 8.85 -8.06
CA SER A 59 -15.87 7.63 -7.70
C SER A 59 -16.37 7.20 -6.34
N LEU A 60 -17.25 6.21 -6.38
CA LEU A 60 -17.70 5.49 -5.19
C LEU A 60 -16.62 4.54 -4.66
N SER A 61 -15.45 4.49 -5.30
CA SER A 61 -14.32 3.68 -4.86
C SER A 61 -13.49 4.38 -3.79
N ASP A 62 -12.73 3.59 -3.04
CA ASP A 62 -11.80 4.13 -2.06
C ASP A 62 -10.53 4.59 -2.77
N VAL A 63 -10.18 5.86 -2.56
CA VAL A 63 -8.87 6.37 -2.96
C VAL A 63 -7.84 5.59 -2.15
N PRO A 64 -6.85 4.95 -2.78
CA PRO A 64 -5.82 4.26 -2.05
C PRO A 64 -5.13 5.25 -1.13
N VAL A 65 -5.13 4.97 0.17
CA VAL A 65 -4.41 5.80 1.15
C VAL A 65 -2.94 5.81 0.72
N PRO A 66 -2.33 6.99 0.51
CA PRO A 66 -0.93 7.06 0.13
C PRO A 66 -0.11 6.36 1.22
N MET A 67 0.44 5.20 0.90
CA MET A 67 1.31 4.50 1.82
C MET A 67 2.58 5.34 1.99
N ARG A 68 2.95 5.60 3.25
CA ARG A 68 4.23 6.24 3.57
C ARG A 68 5.35 5.40 2.98
N GLN A 69 5.97 5.91 1.90
CA GLN A 69 7.15 5.29 1.31
C GLN A 69 8.29 5.38 2.31
N ARG A 70 8.88 4.24 2.69
CA ARG A 70 10.10 4.22 3.53
C ARG A 70 11.29 4.52 2.62
N SER A 71 11.86 5.73 2.72
CA SER A 71 12.80 6.33 1.75
C SER A 71 14.05 5.51 1.41
N ALA A 72 14.48 4.59 2.27
CA ALA A 72 15.73 3.87 2.06
C ALA A 72 15.67 2.84 0.91
N ARG A 73 14.50 2.28 0.58
CA ARG A 73 14.30 1.32 -0.52
C ARG A 73 13.90 2.04 -1.81
N ASN A 74 14.73 2.98 -2.25
CA ASN A 74 14.56 3.68 -3.52
C ASN A 74 15.25 2.90 -4.66
N GLY A 75 14.76 3.01 -5.89
CA GLY A 75 15.37 2.40 -7.08
C GLY A 75 16.84 2.78 -7.26
N ALA A 76 17.21 4.02 -6.94
CA ALA A 76 18.60 4.47 -6.93
C ALA A 76 19.47 3.66 -5.96
N ASN A 77 19.05 3.52 -4.69
CA ASN A 77 19.79 2.77 -3.68
C ASN A 77 19.91 1.29 -4.04
N ILE A 78 18.87 0.72 -4.65
CA ILE A 78 18.88 -0.68 -5.14
C ILE A 78 19.92 -0.84 -6.26
N ALA A 79 20.03 0.11 -7.18
CA ALA A 79 21.01 0.08 -8.26
C ALA A 79 22.45 0.17 -7.71
N VAL A 80 22.71 1.13 -6.81
CA VAL A 80 24.02 1.31 -6.18
C VAL A 80 24.44 0.05 -5.40
N GLU A 81 23.50 -0.57 -4.68
CA GLU A 81 23.79 -1.81 -3.95
C GLU A 81 24.09 -2.99 -4.88
N ARG A 82 23.41 -3.10 -6.04
CA ARG A 82 23.74 -4.12 -7.06
C ARG A 82 25.15 -3.95 -7.58
N GLU A 83 25.57 -2.72 -7.84
CA GLU A 83 26.95 -2.43 -8.30
C GLU A 83 27.98 -2.75 -7.23
N SER A 84 27.73 -2.34 -5.97
CA SER A 84 28.59 -2.70 -4.83
C SER A 84 28.77 -4.22 -4.68
N ILE A 85 27.72 -5.01 -4.88
CA ILE A 85 27.79 -6.48 -4.80
C ILE A 85 28.59 -7.06 -5.96
N ARG A 86 28.45 -6.50 -7.16
CA ARG A 86 29.20 -6.91 -8.34
C ARG A 86 30.70 -6.62 -8.18
N ASN A 87 31.04 -5.46 -7.64
CA ASN A 87 32.43 -5.03 -7.48
C ASN A 87 33.13 -5.81 -6.36
N ASN A 88 32.47 -5.97 -5.21
CA ASN A 88 33.07 -6.59 -4.02
C ASN A 88 32.13 -7.64 -3.43
N PRO A 89 32.02 -8.87 -3.95
CA PRO A 89 31.02 -9.84 -3.50
C PRO A 89 31.18 -10.29 -2.04
N ASN A 90 32.43 -10.35 -1.54
CA ASN A 90 32.75 -10.87 -0.20
C ASN A 90 32.68 -9.81 0.91
N GLN A 91 32.29 -8.58 0.59
CA GLN A 91 32.23 -7.50 1.55
C GLN A 91 31.07 -7.68 2.54
N SER A 92 31.36 -7.48 3.82
CA SER A 92 30.39 -7.61 4.90
C SER A 92 29.28 -6.55 4.84
N ILE A 93 28.09 -6.94 5.27
CA ILE A 93 26.89 -6.09 5.29
C ILE A 93 27.11 -4.80 6.11
N PRO A 94 27.74 -4.83 7.31
CA PRO A 94 27.99 -3.60 8.08
C PRO A 94 28.90 -2.62 7.35
N ARG A 95 29.94 -3.12 6.67
CA ARG A 95 30.86 -2.26 5.92
C ARG A 95 30.17 -1.61 4.72
N ARG A 96 29.37 -2.38 3.97
CA ARG A 96 28.55 -1.84 2.87
C ARG A 96 27.56 -0.78 3.36
N SER A 97 26.93 -1.02 4.50
CA SER A 97 25.98 -0.10 5.13
C SER A 97 26.64 1.25 5.45
N GLN A 98 27.87 1.24 5.96
CA GLN A 98 28.65 2.45 6.22
C GLN A 98 29.03 3.19 4.93
N GLU A 99 29.54 2.48 3.92
CA GLU A 99 29.94 3.08 2.64
C GLU A 99 28.77 3.70 1.88
N LEU A 100 27.59 3.07 1.94
CA LEU A 100 26.38 3.54 1.26
C LEU A 100 25.55 4.53 2.09
N GLY A 101 25.92 4.79 3.35
CA GLY A 101 25.16 5.65 4.26
C GLY A 101 23.74 5.13 4.56
N LEU A 102 23.48 3.84 4.38
CA LEU A 102 22.19 3.21 4.63
C LEU A 102 22.18 2.55 5.99
N SER A 103 21.02 2.49 6.66
CA SER A 103 20.92 1.69 7.89
C SER A 103 21.01 0.20 7.58
N LEU A 104 21.68 -0.55 8.46
CA LEU A 104 21.83 -2.01 8.38
C LEU A 104 20.52 -2.73 8.04
N THR A 105 19.43 -2.37 8.73
CA THR A 105 18.11 -3.00 8.52
C THR A 105 17.50 -2.68 7.17
N SER A 106 17.82 -1.54 6.56
CA SER A 106 17.35 -1.18 5.23
C SER A 106 18.13 -1.92 4.16
N LEU A 107 19.46 -1.95 4.26
CA LEU A 107 20.33 -2.73 3.39
C LEU A 107 19.93 -4.22 3.41
N TRP A 108 19.71 -4.78 4.60
CA TRP A 108 19.21 -6.15 4.76
C TRP A 108 17.88 -6.43 4.04
N ARG A 109 16.96 -5.46 4.05
CA ARG A 109 15.67 -5.59 3.35
C ARG A 109 15.86 -5.53 1.84
N ILE A 110 16.77 -4.69 1.34
CA ILE A 110 17.07 -4.59 -0.09
C ILE A 110 17.69 -5.89 -0.58
N LEU A 111 18.74 -6.39 0.11
CA LEU A 111 19.35 -7.69 -0.17
C LEU A 111 18.31 -8.81 -0.27
N ARG A 112 17.43 -8.92 0.74
CA ARG A 112 16.49 -10.04 0.85
C ARG A 112 15.24 -9.90 -0.04
N LYS A 113 14.67 -8.70 -0.16
CA LYS A 113 13.37 -8.49 -0.84
C LYS A 113 13.51 -8.05 -2.29
N ASP A 114 14.49 -7.20 -2.61
CA ASP A 114 14.69 -6.67 -3.96
C ASP A 114 15.68 -7.51 -4.76
N LEU A 115 16.81 -7.85 -4.15
CA LEU A 115 17.89 -8.59 -4.80
C LEU A 115 17.76 -10.11 -4.64
N LYS A 116 16.83 -10.56 -3.78
CA LYS A 116 16.56 -11.98 -3.51
C LYS A 116 17.83 -12.77 -3.12
N LEU A 117 18.75 -12.10 -2.42
CA LEU A 117 19.97 -12.69 -1.88
C LEU A 117 19.70 -13.23 -0.48
N HIS A 118 19.75 -14.55 -0.34
CA HIS A 118 19.52 -15.26 0.91
C HIS A 118 20.86 -15.71 1.51
N HIS A 119 21.00 -15.64 2.84
CA HIS A 119 22.27 -15.80 3.57
C HIS A 119 22.94 -17.17 3.42
N TYR A 120 22.22 -18.18 2.96
CA TYR A 120 22.70 -19.56 2.86
C TYR A 120 22.48 -20.16 1.47
N LYS A 121 22.49 -19.34 0.42
CA LYS A 121 22.45 -19.87 -0.94
C LYS A 121 23.86 -20.32 -1.35
N ILE A 122 24.04 -21.62 -1.51
CA ILE A 122 25.30 -22.23 -1.97
C ILE A 122 25.67 -21.60 -3.32
N LYS A 123 26.85 -20.98 -3.39
CA LYS A 123 27.48 -20.55 -4.65
C LYS A 123 28.49 -21.62 -5.03
N LEU A 124 28.42 -22.11 -6.25
CA LEU A 124 29.39 -23.04 -6.81
C LEU A 124 30.63 -22.21 -7.16
N THR A 125 31.63 -22.19 -6.28
CA THR A 125 32.82 -21.33 -6.39
C THR A 125 34.03 -22.02 -6.99
N GLN A 126 33.97 -23.34 -7.18
CA GLN A 126 35.09 -24.15 -7.64
C GLN A 126 34.82 -24.68 -9.05
N GLU A 127 35.58 -24.18 -10.03
CA GLU A 127 35.67 -24.80 -11.34
C GLU A 127 36.52 -26.07 -11.22
N LEU A 128 35.95 -27.23 -11.56
CA LEU A 128 36.72 -28.47 -11.64
C LEU A 128 37.58 -28.42 -12.90
N LYS A 129 38.89 -28.24 -12.73
CA LYS A 129 39.85 -28.43 -13.81
C LYS A 129 39.96 -29.95 -14.09
N PRO A 130 40.10 -30.36 -15.35
CA PRO A 130 40.34 -31.77 -15.68
C PRO A 130 41.62 -32.25 -14.97
N LEU A 131 41.60 -33.50 -14.54
CA LEU A 131 42.76 -34.18 -13.98
C LEU A 131 43.65 -34.60 -15.16
N ASP A 132 44.92 -34.18 -15.16
CA ASP A 132 45.93 -34.64 -16.12
C ASP A 132 46.24 -36.14 -15.95
#